data_AF-A0A125PIB1-F1
#
_entry.id   AF-A0A125PIB1-F1
#
_cell.length_a   1.000
_cell.length_b   1.000
_cell.length_c   1.000
_cell.angle_alpha   90.00
_cell.angle_beta   90.00
_cell.angle_gamma   90.00
#
_symmetry.space_group_name_H-M   'P 1'
#
loop_
_entity.id
_entity.type
_entity.pdbx_description
1 polymer ?
#
loop_
_entity_poly.entity_id
_entity_poly.type
_entity_poly.pdbx_seq_one_letter_code
_entity_poly.pdbx_strand_id
1 'polypeptide(L)'
;QTAVLSYGVAFDANFDWVKGGKLPGLYGASPNATSICTGGNHQPDCFSARLMWRNRGIGEVYAYIPSYDGFCQQSDVLCNQDFGTSLSRGTFSYSRGGWTRLTQLVSLNTPGYANGVLILYANDTLALAQTGIVYRTSEDVTLKNVLFSTFFGGSDNTWDSTGGDAYFRN
;
A
#
# COMPACT_ATOMS: atom_id res chain seq x y z
N GLN A 1 -7.19 -16.09 4.37
CA GLN A 1 -5.82 -16.39 3.90
C GLN A 1 -4.88 -15.33 4.45
N THR A 2 -3.62 -15.68 4.69
CA THR A 2 -2.60 -14.74 5.15
C THR A 2 -1.36 -14.88 4.28
N ALA A 3 -0.77 -13.75 3.90
CA ALA A 3 0.51 -13.72 3.20
C ALA A 3 1.43 -12.67 3.82
N VAL A 4 2.73 -12.93 3.71
CA VAL A 4 3.79 -12.01 4.11
C VAL A 4 4.65 -11.71 2.90
N LEU A 5 4.86 -10.43 2.63
CA LEU A 5 5.82 -9.93 1.66
C LEU A 5 6.93 -9.22 2.42
N SER A 6 8.19 -9.57 2.15
CA SER A 6 9.34 -8.82 2.63
C SER A 6 10.29 -8.51 1.49
N TYR A 7 10.85 -7.31 1.52
CA TYR A 7 11.89 -6.87 0.60
C TYR A 7 12.65 -5.69 1.21
N GLY A 8 13.86 -5.43 0.71
CA GLY A 8 14.59 -4.20 0.97
C GLY A 8 14.32 -3.17 -0.13
N VAL A 9 14.17 -1.91 0.26
CA VAL A 9 14.16 -0.76 -0.66
C VAL A 9 15.20 0.27 -0.22
N ALA A 10 15.96 0.83 -1.16
CA ALA A 10 16.81 1.98 -0.93
C ALA A 10 16.54 3.04 -1.99
N PHE A 11 16.82 4.29 -1.63
CA PHE A 11 16.72 5.43 -2.52
C PHE A 11 18.07 6.13 -2.58
N ASP A 12 18.40 6.74 -3.70
CA ASP A 12 19.61 7.53 -3.83
C ASP A 12 19.79 8.58 -2.72
N ALA A 13 21.05 8.94 -2.44
CA ALA A 13 21.38 9.97 -1.45
C ALA A 13 20.76 11.34 -1.79
N ASN A 14 20.52 11.61 -3.08
CA ASN A 14 19.90 12.82 -3.61
C ASN A 14 18.49 12.58 -4.17
N PHE A 15 17.83 11.45 -3.83
CA PHE A 15 16.50 11.12 -4.36
C PHE A 15 15.49 12.26 -4.16
N ASP A 16 14.87 12.70 -5.24
CA ASP A 16 13.84 13.74 -5.19
C ASP A 16 12.53 13.10 -4.73
N TRP A 17 12.03 13.41 -3.53
CA TRP A 17 10.78 12.81 -3.03
C TRP A 17 9.53 13.36 -3.73
N VAL A 18 9.62 14.58 -4.27
CA VAL A 18 8.49 15.37 -4.77
C VAL A 18 7.31 15.32 -3.77
N LYS A 19 6.12 14.91 -4.22
CA LYS A 19 4.92 14.70 -3.41
C LYS A 19 4.73 13.23 -3.01
N GLY A 20 5.43 12.30 -3.66
CA GLY A 20 5.33 10.88 -3.39
C GLY A 20 5.37 9.98 -4.62
N GLY A 21 5.29 8.68 -4.36
CA GLY A 21 5.28 7.65 -5.39
C GLY A 21 5.01 6.27 -4.78
N LYS A 22 4.91 5.27 -5.65
CA LYS A 22 4.35 3.95 -5.33
C LYS A 22 5.47 2.95 -5.07
N LEU A 23 5.23 1.99 -4.22
CA LEU A 23 6.12 0.88 -3.93
C LEU A 23 5.36 -0.45 -3.98
N PRO A 24 6.06 -1.58 -4.17
CA PRO A 24 5.44 -2.90 -4.22
C PRO A 24 4.57 -3.20 -3.00
N GLY A 25 3.59 -4.09 -3.16
CA GLY A 25 2.78 -4.59 -2.05
C GLY A 25 1.93 -5.78 -2.45
N LEU A 26 1.23 -6.36 -1.47
CA LEU A 26 0.37 -7.51 -1.69
C LEU A 26 -0.90 -7.12 -2.47
N TYR A 27 -1.33 -8.03 -3.34
CA TYR A 27 -2.51 -7.88 -4.20
C TYR A 27 -3.34 -9.16 -4.18
N GLY A 28 -4.67 -8.99 -4.21
CA GLY A 28 -5.60 -10.09 -4.36
C GLY A 28 -6.67 -9.80 -5.38
N ALA A 29 -7.18 -10.86 -5.99
CA ALA A 29 -8.22 -10.79 -7.01
C ALA A 29 -8.98 -12.11 -7.11
N SER A 30 -10.20 -12.03 -7.64
CA SER A 30 -10.94 -13.20 -8.09
C SER A 30 -10.29 -13.80 -9.36
N PRO A 31 -10.54 -15.09 -9.66
CA PRO A 31 -10.05 -15.70 -10.90
C PRO A 31 -10.54 -15.00 -12.18
N ASN A 32 -11.69 -14.32 -12.10
CA ASN A 32 -12.36 -13.70 -13.24
C ASN A 32 -12.14 -12.18 -13.31
N ALA A 33 -11.30 -11.62 -12.43
CA ALA A 33 -11.03 -10.19 -12.41
C ALA A 33 -10.38 -9.75 -13.73
N THR A 34 -11.02 -8.79 -14.40
CA THR A 34 -10.59 -8.28 -15.71
C THR A 34 -9.75 -7.01 -15.62
N SER A 35 -9.58 -6.47 -14.42
CA SER A 35 -8.84 -5.23 -14.17
C SER A 35 -8.10 -5.28 -12.84
N ILE A 36 -7.25 -4.28 -12.61
CA ILE A 36 -6.41 -4.20 -11.41
C ILE A 36 -6.90 -3.02 -10.56
N CYS A 37 -7.02 -3.24 -9.26
CA CYS A 37 -7.44 -2.24 -8.27
C CYS A 37 -6.36 -1.16 -8.03
N THR A 38 -6.18 -0.26 -9.00
CA THR A 38 -5.20 0.85 -9.01
C THR A 38 -5.70 2.02 -9.85
N GLY A 39 -5.07 3.20 -9.77
CA GLY A 39 -5.30 4.29 -10.72
C GLY A 39 -6.70 4.92 -10.69
N GLY A 40 -7.48 4.64 -9.65
CA GLY A 40 -8.87 5.06 -9.49
C GLY A 40 -9.89 4.00 -9.90
N ASN A 41 -9.42 2.85 -10.38
CA ASN A 41 -10.26 1.70 -10.64
C ASN A 41 -10.52 0.93 -9.33
N HIS A 42 -11.68 1.17 -8.73
CA HIS A 42 -12.19 0.39 -7.60
C HIS A 42 -13.11 -0.70 -8.13
N GLN A 43 -12.79 -1.96 -7.84
CA GLN A 43 -13.59 -3.11 -8.27
C GLN A 43 -13.90 -4.02 -7.09
N PRO A 44 -15.07 -4.67 -7.07
CA PRO A 44 -15.46 -5.56 -5.97
C PRO A 44 -14.69 -6.89 -5.97
N ASP A 45 -14.01 -7.21 -7.06
CA ASP A 45 -13.35 -8.49 -7.30
C ASP A 45 -11.82 -8.44 -7.16
N CYS A 46 -11.27 -7.32 -6.67
CA CYS A 46 -9.85 -7.21 -6.31
C CYS A 46 -9.61 -6.27 -5.12
N PHE A 47 -8.38 -6.32 -4.61
CA PHE A 47 -7.84 -5.30 -3.72
C PHE A 47 -6.33 -5.13 -3.97
N SER A 48 -5.79 -3.95 -3.66
CA SER A 48 -4.33 -3.75 -3.60
C SER A 48 -3.94 -3.12 -2.28
N ALA A 49 -2.82 -3.56 -1.71
CA ALA A 49 -2.21 -2.99 -0.50
C ALA A 49 -0.77 -2.59 -0.82
N ARG A 50 -0.58 -1.67 -1.78
CA ARG A 50 0.75 -1.14 -2.12
C ARG A 50 1.27 -0.24 -1.01
N LEU A 51 2.56 0.05 -1.05
CA LEU A 51 3.13 1.10 -0.21
C LEU A 51 3.26 2.39 -1.03
N MET A 52 3.35 3.53 -0.34
CA MET A 52 3.76 4.78 -0.95
C MET A 52 4.81 5.47 -0.10
N TRP A 53 5.72 6.19 -0.76
CA TRP A 53 6.42 7.31 -0.14
C TRP A 53 5.65 8.60 -0.41
N ARG A 54 5.81 9.56 0.48
CA ARG A 54 5.35 10.94 0.37
C ARG A 54 6.56 11.88 0.45
N ASN A 55 6.30 13.18 0.39
CA ASN A 55 7.33 14.19 0.59
C ASN A 55 8.15 13.89 1.87
N ARG A 56 9.46 14.11 1.81
CA ARG A 56 10.44 13.81 2.87
C ARG A 56 10.59 12.31 3.21
N GLY A 57 10.16 11.41 2.31
CA GLY A 57 10.27 9.97 2.52
C GLY A 57 9.25 9.42 3.51
N ILE A 58 8.21 10.19 3.87
CA ILE A 58 7.13 9.72 4.75
C ILE A 58 6.46 8.49 4.13
N GLY A 59 6.32 7.41 4.90
CA GLY A 59 5.70 6.18 4.44
C GLY A 59 4.21 6.10 4.74
N GLU A 60 3.48 5.34 3.91
CA GLU A 60 2.11 4.88 4.16
C GLU A 60 1.86 3.55 3.46
N VAL A 61 0.83 2.82 3.90
CA VAL A 61 0.18 1.83 3.03
C VAL A 61 -0.91 2.53 2.24
N TYR A 62 -0.91 2.30 0.93
CA TYR A 62 -1.84 2.89 -0.02
C TYR A 62 -2.71 1.81 -0.64
N ALA A 63 -3.93 1.70 -0.13
CA ALA A 63 -4.79 0.56 -0.35
C ALA A 63 -6.02 0.90 -1.21
N TYR A 64 -6.31 0.05 -2.19
CA TYR A 64 -7.62 -0.01 -2.83
C TYR A 64 -8.35 -1.18 -2.20
N ILE A 65 -9.29 -0.86 -1.31
CA ILE A 65 -10.05 -1.79 -0.49
C ILE A 65 -11.49 -1.27 -0.34
N PRO A 66 -12.49 -2.16 -0.21
CA PRO A 66 -13.82 -1.76 0.21
C PRO A 66 -13.81 -0.93 1.50
N SER A 67 -14.69 0.07 1.54
CA SER A 67 -14.93 0.89 2.74
C SER A 67 -16.25 0.50 3.41
N TYR A 68 -16.47 0.99 4.63
CA TYR A 68 -17.71 0.83 5.39
C TYR A 68 -17.90 2.02 6.35
N ASP A 69 -19.11 2.18 6.89
CA ASP A 69 -19.44 3.27 7.81
C ASP A 69 -18.53 3.26 9.04
N GLY A 70 -17.87 4.40 9.30
CA GLY A 70 -16.91 4.54 10.39
C GLY A 70 -15.47 4.16 10.04
N PHE A 71 -15.20 3.47 8.93
CA PHE A 71 -13.82 3.13 8.52
C PHE A 71 -12.96 4.39 8.35
N CYS A 72 -13.49 5.37 7.60
CA CYS A 72 -12.80 6.63 7.33
C CYS A 72 -12.81 7.64 8.50
N GLN A 73 -13.44 7.30 9.63
CA GLN A 73 -13.44 8.13 10.84
C GLN A 73 -12.28 7.77 11.78
N GLN A 74 -11.57 6.67 11.50
CA GLN A 74 -10.39 6.25 12.24
C GLN A 74 -9.25 7.25 12.00
N SER A 75 -8.54 7.63 13.06
CA SER A 75 -7.57 8.72 13.04
C SER A 75 -6.38 8.49 12.10
N ASP A 76 -6.07 7.23 11.80
CA ASP A 76 -4.97 6.80 10.95
C ASP A 76 -5.43 6.34 9.55
N VAL A 77 -6.71 6.56 9.20
CA VAL A 77 -7.27 6.22 7.90
C VAL A 77 -7.65 7.50 7.15
N LEU A 78 -7.01 7.74 6.01
CA LEU A 78 -7.33 8.85 5.11
C LEU A 78 -7.94 8.29 3.82
N CYS A 79 -9.27 8.22 3.78
CA CYS A 79 -9.99 7.80 2.60
C CYS A 79 -9.95 8.85 1.49
N ASN A 80 -10.02 8.39 0.25
CA ASN A 80 -10.19 9.21 -0.93
C ASN A 80 -11.32 8.59 -1.77
N GLN A 81 -12.21 9.41 -2.34
CA GLN A 81 -13.34 8.90 -3.12
C GLN A 81 -12.89 8.38 -4.50
N ASP A 82 -11.89 9.02 -5.08
CA ASP A 82 -11.44 8.74 -6.44
C ASP A 82 -10.30 7.71 -6.48
N PHE A 83 -9.49 7.64 -5.42
CA PHE A 83 -8.25 6.87 -5.40
C PHE A 83 -8.11 6.02 -4.13
N GLY A 84 -6.92 5.46 -3.90
CA GLY A 84 -6.65 4.60 -2.75
C GLY A 84 -6.73 5.34 -1.41
N THR A 85 -7.05 4.56 -0.38
CA THR A 85 -7.04 4.96 1.03
C THR A 85 -5.61 4.92 1.56
N SER A 86 -5.19 5.99 2.25
CA SER A 86 -3.91 5.99 2.96
C SER A 86 -4.10 5.48 4.38
N LEU A 87 -3.33 4.47 4.76
CA LEU A 87 -3.34 3.86 6.08
C LEU A 87 -2.03 4.20 6.81
N SER A 88 -2.17 4.78 8.01
CA SER A 88 -1.10 5.09 8.96
C SER A 88 0.05 5.91 8.35
N ARG A 89 -0.27 6.89 7.50
CA ARG A 89 0.71 7.81 6.90
C ARG A 89 1.54 8.49 8.00
N GLY A 90 2.86 8.45 7.87
CA GLY A 90 3.78 9.16 8.79
C GLY A 90 4.21 8.35 10.00
N THR A 91 3.76 7.11 10.13
CA THR A 91 4.22 6.20 11.21
C THR A 91 5.62 5.63 10.98
N PHE A 92 6.13 5.71 9.75
CA PHE A 92 7.50 5.36 9.39
C PHE A 92 7.99 6.23 8.22
N SER A 93 9.29 6.17 7.93
CA SER A 93 9.90 6.91 6.83
C SER A 93 10.99 6.10 6.14
N TYR A 94 11.16 6.34 4.85
CA TYR A 94 12.30 5.89 4.05
C TYR A 94 13.44 6.89 4.16
N SER A 95 14.67 6.37 4.19
CA SER A 95 15.88 7.20 4.17
C SER A 95 16.49 7.26 2.77
N ARG A 96 17.08 8.42 2.45
CA ARG A 96 17.99 8.54 1.30
C ARG A 96 19.33 7.87 1.63
N GLY A 97 19.97 7.31 0.61
CA GLY A 97 21.29 6.68 0.73
C GLY A 97 21.34 5.46 1.65
N GLY A 98 20.18 4.90 2.01
CA GLY A 98 20.07 3.85 3.01
C GLY A 98 18.98 2.85 2.68
N TRP A 99 19.17 1.62 3.16
CA TRP A 99 18.20 0.55 3.02
C TRP A 99 17.13 0.64 4.11
N THR A 100 15.88 0.48 3.70
CA THR A 100 14.73 0.20 4.57
C THR A 100 14.25 -1.22 4.28
N ARG A 101 14.24 -2.09 5.29
CA ARG A 101 13.63 -3.42 5.20
C ARG A 101 12.14 -3.30 5.50
N LEU A 102 11.30 -3.78 4.59
CA LEU A 102 9.86 -3.82 4.76
C LEU A 102 9.38 -5.25 4.96
N THR A 103 8.43 -5.45 5.87
CA THR A 103 7.69 -6.70 6.01
C THR A 103 6.22 -6.38 6.15
N GLN A 104 5.45 -6.66 5.09
CA GLN A 104 4.00 -6.45 5.03
C GLN A 104 3.28 -7.79 5.21
N LEU A 105 2.38 -7.86 6.17
CA LEU A 105 1.47 -8.98 6.38
C LEU A 105 0.05 -8.52 6.05
N VAL A 106 -0.64 -9.28 5.20
CA VAL A 106 -2.07 -9.13 4.94
C VAL A 106 -2.77 -10.42 5.32
N SER A 107 -3.75 -10.32 6.21
CA SER A 107 -4.73 -11.36 6.50
C SER A 107 -6.09 -10.92 5.99
N LEU A 108 -6.63 -11.68 5.03
CA LEU A 108 -7.95 -11.40 4.47
C LEU A 108 -9.04 -11.54 5.54
N ASN A 109 -10.05 -10.69 5.41
CA ASN A 109 -11.25 -10.80 6.22
C ASN A 109 -12.11 -12.00 5.81
N THR A 110 -12.99 -12.42 6.71
CA THR A 110 -14.15 -13.25 6.39
C THR A 110 -15.18 -12.36 5.66
N PRO A 111 -15.70 -12.76 4.49
CA PRO A 111 -16.77 -12.03 3.81
C PRO A 111 -17.94 -11.74 4.75
N GLY A 112 -18.43 -10.50 4.71
CA GLY A 112 -19.46 -10.00 5.62
C GLY A 112 -18.93 -9.43 6.95
N TYR A 113 -17.64 -9.58 7.27
CA TYR A 113 -17.04 -9.07 8.50
C TYR A 113 -15.83 -8.17 8.21
N ALA A 114 -15.72 -7.07 8.96
CA ALA A 114 -14.53 -6.24 9.00
C ALA A 114 -13.54 -6.79 10.03
N ASN A 115 -12.87 -7.90 9.71
CA ASN A 115 -11.88 -8.56 10.59
C ASN A 115 -10.54 -8.84 9.90
N GLY A 116 -10.28 -8.21 8.75
CA GLY A 116 -9.00 -8.29 8.07
C GLY A 116 -7.91 -7.52 8.82
N VAL A 117 -6.66 -7.92 8.61
CA VAL A 117 -5.49 -7.40 9.32
C VAL A 117 -4.40 -7.00 8.33
N LEU A 118 -3.82 -5.83 8.54
CA LEU A 118 -2.62 -5.34 7.89
C LEU A 118 -1.58 -5.03 8.97
N ILE A 119 -0.41 -5.65 8.87
CA ILE A 119 0.74 -5.31 9.70
C ILE A 119 1.88 -4.90 8.79
N LEU A 120 2.59 -3.83 9.14
CA LEU A 120 3.82 -3.45 8.49
C LEU A 120 4.92 -3.27 9.52
N TYR A 121 6.06 -3.90 9.26
CA TYR A 121 7.31 -3.60 9.93
C TYR A 121 8.22 -2.82 8.98
N ALA A 122 8.87 -1.78 9.50
CA ALA A 122 9.94 -1.04 8.84
C ALA A 122 11.20 -1.18 9.69
N ASN A 123 12.28 -1.73 9.11
CA ASN A 123 13.52 -2.08 9.82
C ASN A 123 13.24 -2.90 11.10
N ASP A 124 12.39 -3.93 10.96
CA ASP A 124 11.98 -4.85 12.03
C ASP A 124 11.27 -4.18 13.23
N THR A 125 10.95 -2.88 13.11
CA THR A 125 10.12 -2.14 14.07
C THR A 125 8.69 -2.07 13.56
N LEU A 126 7.71 -2.32 14.43
CA LEU A 126 6.30 -2.23 14.09
C LEU A 126 5.96 -0.79 13.67
N ALA A 127 5.63 -0.60 12.40
CA ALA A 127 5.24 0.70 11.84
C ALA A 127 3.72 0.91 11.92
N LEU A 128 2.95 -0.12 11.56
CA LEU A 128 1.49 -0.09 11.68
C LEU A 128 0.93 -1.49 11.96
N ALA A 129 -0.18 -1.50 12.71
CA ALA A 129 -1.01 -2.68 12.93
C ALA A 129 -2.47 -2.23 12.82
N GLN A 130 -3.05 -2.42 11.65
CA GLN A 130 -4.44 -2.06 11.36
C GLN A 130 -5.29 -3.33 11.36
N THR A 131 -6.34 -3.32 12.18
CA THR A 131 -7.40 -4.33 12.15
C THR A 131 -8.67 -3.73 11.59
N GLY A 132 -9.68 -4.56 11.34
CA GLY A 132 -10.97 -4.07 10.88
C GLY A 132 -10.99 -3.71 9.39
N ILE A 133 -10.08 -4.27 8.59
CA ILE A 133 -10.04 -4.02 7.14
C ILE A 133 -10.99 -4.99 6.44
N VAL A 134 -11.73 -4.51 5.45
CA VAL A 134 -12.44 -5.34 4.48
C VAL A 134 -11.61 -5.38 3.20
N TYR A 135 -11.02 -6.53 2.88
CA TYR A 135 -10.30 -6.76 1.62
C TYR A 135 -11.21 -7.38 0.55
N ARG A 136 -12.26 -8.08 0.98
CA ARG A 136 -13.16 -8.85 0.10
C ARG A 136 -14.57 -8.99 0.66
N THR A 137 -15.51 -9.13 -0.26
CA THR A 137 -16.92 -9.47 0.00
C THR A 137 -17.33 -10.83 -0.59
N SER A 138 -16.47 -11.46 -1.38
CA SER A 138 -16.59 -12.83 -1.88
C SER A 138 -15.36 -13.65 -1.49
N GLU A 139 -15.55 -14.96 -1.22
CA GLU A 139 -14.44 -15.89 -0.99
C GLU A 139 -13.54 -16.09 -2.22
N ASP A 140 -14.05 -15.80 -3.42
CA ASP A 140 -13.30 -15.93 -4.67
C ASP A 140 -12.11 -14.97 -4.75
N VAL A 141 -12.21 -13.81 -4.07
CA VAL A 141 -11.10 -12.87 -3.97
C VAL A 141 -10.06 -13.43 -3.00
N THR A 142 -8.93 -13.84 -3.54
CA THR A 142 -7.83 -14.49 -2.81
C THR A 142 -6.54 -13.68 -2.95
N LEU A 143 -5.61 -13.87 -2.03
CA LEU A 143 -4.25 -13.34 -2.17
C LEU A 143 -3.58 -14.03 -3.37
N LYS A 144 -3.14 -13.24 -4.35
CA LYS A 144 -2.73 -13.73 -5.67
C LYS A 144 -1.29 -13.41 -5.99
N ASN A 145 -0.90 -12.14 -5.85
CA ASN A 145 0.35 -11.63 -6.42
C ASN A 145 1.03 -10.62 -5.51
N VAL A 146 2.32 -10.42 -5.75
CA VAL A 146 3.00 -9.16 -5.42
C VAL A 146 2.75 -8.19 -6.57
N LEU A 147 2.11 -7.06 -6.29
CA LEU A 147 1.97 -5.99 -7.27
C LEU A 147 3.22 -5.10 -7.20
N PHE A 148 4.23 -5.46 -8.00
CA PHE A 148 5.44 -4.64 -8.14
C PHE A 148 5.11 -3.40 -8.98
N SER A 149 4.97 -2.26 -8.32
CA SER A 149 4.51 -1.01 -8.93
C SER A 149 5.29 0.13 -8.31
N THR A 150 6.28 0.65 -9.03
CA THR A 150 7.10 1.78 -8.58
C THR A 150 7.17 2.87 -9.61
N PHE A 151 6.74 4.07 -9.21
CA PHE A 151 6.74 5.28 -10.03
C PHE A 151 6.44 6.49 -9.14
N PHE A 152 6.99 7.64 -9.52
CA PHE A 152 6.51 8.94 -9.05
C PHE A 152 5.09 9.15 -9.52
N GLY A 153 4.21 9.69 -8.68
CA GLY A 153 2.94 10.09 -9.25
C GLY A 153 1.89 10.60 -8.29
N GLY A 154 1.09 11.47 -8.88
CA GLY A 154 -0.34 11.51 -8.96
C GLY A 154 -0.61 11.50 -10.46
N SER A 155 -1.55 12.29 -10.95
CA SER A 155 -1.93 12.29 -12.37
C SER A 155 -1.58 13.60 -13.10
N ASP A 156 -0.65 14.39 -12.57
CA ASP A 156 -0.24 15.69 -13.14
C ASP A 156 1.28 15.94 -12.99
N ASN A 157 1.77 16.99 -13.66
CA ASN A 157 3.19 17.34 -13.73
C ASN A 157 3.80 17.80 -12.40
N THR A 158 3.00 18.10 -11.37
CA THR A 158 3.52 18.52 -10.06
C THR A 158 4.10 17.35 -9.26
N TRP A 159 4.07 16.14 -9.83
CA TRP A 159 4.67 14.92 -9.32
C TRP A 159 5.94 14.52 -10.06
N ASP A 160 6.30 15.26 -11.11
CA ASP A 160 7.49 14.97 -11.91
C ASP A 160 8.74 15.14 -11.04
N SER A 161 9.58 14.11 -11.07
CA SER A 161 10.86 14.10 -10.37
C SER A 161 11.96 14.68 -11.24
N THR A 162 12.90 15.36 -10.59
CA THR A 162 14.15 15.82 -11.24
C THR A 162 15.24 14.73 -11.29
N GLY A 163 15.00 13.56 -10.67
CA GLY A 163 15.87 12.39 -10.74
C GLY A 163 15.91 11.55 -9.47
N GLY A 164 16.72 10.49 -9.55
CA GLY A 164 17.00 9.56 -8.44
C GLY A 164 16.50 8.15 -8.72
N ASP A 165 17.32 7.17 -8.35
CA ASP A 165 17.04 5.75 -8.46
C ASP A 165 16.46 5.18 -7.17
N ALA A 166 15.66 4.13 -7.33
CA ALA A 166 15.23 3.25 -6.25
C ALA A 166 15.76 1.84 -6.50
N TYR A 167 16.34 1.24 -5.47
CA TYR A 167 16.93 -0.10 -5.52
C TYR A 167 16.10 -1.06 -4.70
N PHE A 168 15.89 -2.27 -5.24
CA PHE A 168 15.12 -3.33 -4.58
C PHE A 168 16.01 -4.57 -4.44
N ARG A 169 15.89 -5.25 -3.30
CA ARG A 169 16.62 -6.51 -3.06
C ARG A 169 15.84 -7.44 -2.13
N ASN A 170 16.32 -8.67 -2.04
CA ASN A 170 15.93 -9.70 -1.08
C ASN A 170 14.50 -10.21 -1.33
#